data_AF-A0A9P4LLU3-F1
#
_entry.id   AF-A0A9P4LLU3-F1
#
_cell.length_a   1.000
_cell.length_b   1.000
_cell.length_c   1.000
_cell.angle_alpha   90.00
_cell.angle_beta   90.00
_cell.angle_gamma   90.00
#
_symmetry.space_group_name_H-M   'P 1'
#
loop_
_entity.id
_entity.type
_entity.pdbx_description
1 polymer ?
#
loop_
_entity_poly.entity_id
_entity_poly.type
_entity_poly.pdbx_seq_one_letter_code
_entity_poly.pdbx_strand_id
1 'polypeptide(L)'
;MDNEEQPSAPKCVPLHDVNDPFQKEISSMLKSFTYDIMGILALGKDGIMRSLTADRKVLSAEAFRPELVKAFLQRFPKQYRKLWEQDIGDVDGTMTPREKWFAPDDGILPAPLPQEKLDEARNDDEERKEKMREMLKNKDKRYIDAMGVLD
;
A
#
# COMPACT_ATOMS: atom_id res chain seq x y z
N MET A 1 -31.82 -22.83 -4.53
CA MET A 1 -30.69 -21.90 -4.75
C MET A 1 -30.09 -21.71 -3.37
N ASP A 2 -29.20 -22.63 -3.03
CA ASP A 2 -28.59 -22.70 -1.72
C ASP A 2 -27.64 -21.50 -1.57
N ASN A 3 -27.89 -20.74 -0.51
CA ASN A 3 -27.10 -19.59 -0.12
C ASN A 3 -25.78 -20.14 0.45
N GLU A 4 -24.77 -20.34 -0.39
CA GLU A 4 -23.43 -20.70 0.06
C GLU A 4 -22.86 -19.52 0.84
N GLU A 5 -23.08 -19.55 2.15
CA GLU A 5 -22.46 -18.66 3.13
C GLU A 5 -20.94 -18.79 2.95
N GLN A 6 -20.32 -17.78 2.33
CA GLN A 6 -18.87 -17.76 2.15
C GLN A 6 -18.21 -18.01 3.50
N PRO A 7 -17.34 -19.03 3.63
CA PRO A 7 -16.70 -19.34 4.90
C PRO A 7 -15.98 -18.10 5.41
N SER A 8 -16.28 -17.72 6.66
CA SER A 8 -15.61 -16.64 7.37
C SER A 8 -14.11 -16.71 7.11
N ALA A 9 -13.59 -15.72 6.37
CA ALA A 9 -12.16 -15.63 6.12
C ALA A 9 -11.41 -15.77 7.45
N PRO A 10 -10.33 -16.58 7.51
CA PRO A 10 -9.57 -16.75 8.74
C PRO A 10 -9.17 -15.37 9.25
N LYS A 11 -9.44 -15.11 10.54
CA LYS A 11 -9.04 -13.84 11.19
C LYS A 11 -7.56 -13.64 10.92
N CYS A 12 -7.21 -12.62 10.13
CA CYS A 12 -5.82 -12.24 9.89
C CYS A 12 -5.20 -11.87 11.23
N VAL A 13 -4.43 -12.80 11.82
CA VAL A 13 -3.69 -12.53 13.05
C VAL A 13 -2.54 -11.60 12.67
N PRO A 14 -2.42 -10.40 13.28
CA PRO A 14 -1.32 -9.51 13.01
C PRO A 14 0.01 -10.21 13.29
N LEU A 15 0.94 -10.17 12.33
CA LEU A 15 2.29 -10.74 12.49
C LEU A 15 3.20 -9.90 13.40
N HIS A 16 2.74 -8.72 13.79
CA HIS A 16 3.44 -7.75 14.61
C HIS A 16 2.64 -7.45 15.88
N ASP A 17 3.31 -6.97 16.91
CA ASP A 17 2.65 -6.49 18.12
C ASP A 17 1.89 -5.19 17.82
N VAL A 18 0.56 -5.24 17.87
CA VAL A 18 -0.30 -4.07 17.64
C VAL A 18 -0.19 -3.02 18.75
N ASN A 19 0.38 -3.37 19.90
CA ASN A 19 0.57 -2.46 21.02
C ASN A 19 1.90 -1.72 20.98
N ASP A 20 2.86 -2.18 20.18
CA ASP A 20 4.16 -1.56 19.99
C ASP A 20 4.00 -0.09 19.50
N PRO A 21 4.73 0.87 20.10
CA PRO A 21 4.59 2.28 19.75
C PRO A 21 4.95 2.58 18.29
N PHE A 22 5.97 1.92 17.73
CA PHE A 22 6.35 2.11 16.33
C PHE A 22 5.27 1.55 15.39
N GLN A 23 4.66 0.41 15.73
CA GLN A 23 3.53 -0.14 14.97
C GLN A 23 2.31 0.77 14.99
N LYS A 24 2.03 1.43 16.12
CA LYS A 24 0.97 2.44 16.22
C LYS A 24 1.29 3.68 15.39
N GLU A 25 2.52 4.17 15.44
CA GLU A 25 2.99 5.31 14.64
C GLU A 25 2.84 5.03 13.15
N ILE A 26 3.35 3.90 12.65
CA ILE A 26 3.20 3.48 11.25
C ILE A 26 1.72 3.38 10.88
N SER A 27 0.88 2.78 11.72
CA SER A 27 -0.56 2.65 11.45
C SER A 27 -1.24 4.02 11.38
N SER A 28 -0.82 4.97 12.21
CA SER A 28 -1.31 6.35 12.19
C SER A 28 -0.91 7.06 10.90
N MET A 29 0.35 6.94 10.49
CA MET A 29 0.85 7.52 9.23
C MET A 29 0.12 6.94 8.03
N LEU A 30 -0.03 5.62 7.94
CA LEU A 30 -0.74 5.00 6.82
C LEU A 30 -2.23 5.39 6.79
N LYS A 31 -2.87 5.63 7.94
CA LYS A 31 -4.27 6.10 7.96
C LYS A 31 -4.47 7.49 7.33
N SER A 32 -3.43 8.33 7.25
CA SER A 32 -3.57 9.65 6.62
C SER A 32 -3.39 9.64 5.10
N PHE A 33 -2.96 8.51 4.53
CA PHE A 33 -2.63 8.43 3.10
C PHE A 33 -3.87 8.47 2.22
N THR A 34 -3.72 9.05 1.04
CA THR A 34 -4.63 8.84 -0.09
C THR A 34 -4.20 7.58 -0.83
N TYR A 35 -5.15 6.75 -1.22
CA TYR A 35 -4.95 5.45 -1.85
C TYR A 35 -5.61 5.39 -3.22
N ASP A 36 -5.05 4.65 -4.15
CA ASP A 36 -5.71 4.29 -5.41
C ASP A 36 -6.21 2.85 -5.32
N ILE A 37 -7.38 2.56 -5.88
CA ILE A 37 -7.97 1.21 -5.84
C ILE A 37 -7.13 0.17 -6.58
N MET A 38 -6.39 0.61 -7.61
CA MET A 38 -5.42 -0.20 -8.35
C MET A 38 -3.97 0.11 -7.93
N GLY A 39 -3.83 0.87 -6.85
CA GLY A 39 -2.56 1.34 -6.33
C GLY A 39 -1.89 0.38 -5.39
N ILE A 40 -0.71 0.78 -4.91
CA ILE A 40 0.05 0.03 -3.90
C ILE A 40 0.67 0.95 -2.87
N LEU A 41 1.00 0.39 -1.70
CA LEU A 41 1.98 0.96 -0.79
C LEU A 41 3.37 0.43 -1.13
N ALA A 42 4.37 1.30 -1.15
CA ALA A 42 5.76 0.93 -1.39
C ALA A 42 6.70 1.68 -0.44
N LEU A 43 7.54 0.93 0.27
CA LEU A 43 8.68 1.48 0.99
C LEU A 43 9.89 1.45 0.06
N GLY A 44 10.38 2.63 -0.33
CA GLY A 44 11.53 2.76 -1.22
C GLY A 44 12.86 2.49 -0.50
N LYS A 45 13.91 2.24 -1.28
CA LYS A 45 15.30 2.13 -0.78
C LYS A 45 15.87 3.44 -0.25
N ASP A 46 15.12 4.53 -0.44
CA ASP A 46 15.36 5.87 0.10
C ASP A 46 14.64 6.12 1.43
N GLY A 47 14.03 5.08 2.03
CA GLY A 47 13.38 5.16 3.35
C GLY A 47 12.04 5.89 3.34
N ILE A 48 11.49 6.20 2.17
CA ILE A 48 10.21 6.89 2.03
C ILE A 48 9.10 5.87 1.76
N MET A 49 8.08 5.88 2.61
CA MET A 49 6.84 5.14 2.44
C MET A 49 5.91 5.93 1.52
N ARG A 50 5.44 5.32 0.43
CA ARG A 50 4.58 5.96 -0.57
C ARG A 50 3.30 5.19 -0.81
N SER A 51 2.21 5.92 -1.02
CA SER A 51 1.04 5.42 -1.74
C SER A 51 1.15 5.81 -3.20
N LEU A 52 0.97 4.83 -4.07
CA LEU A 52 1.17 4.94 -5.51
C LEU A 52 -0.10 4.55 -6.25
N THR A 53 -0.38 5.22 -7.36
CA THR A 53 -1.35 4.76 -8.36
C THR A 53 -0.84 3.53 -9.11
N ALA A 54 -1.69 2.91 -9.94
CA ALA A 54 -1.29 1.82 -10.83
C ALA A 54 -0.10 2.16 -11.74
N ASP A 55 -0.05 3.39 -12.28
CA ASP A 55 1.03 3.94 -13.11
C ASP A 55 2.19 4.54 -12.30
N ARG A 56 2.19 4.35 -10.97
CA ARG A 56 3.26 4.71 -10.02
C ARG A 56 3.46 6.21 -9.81
N LYS A 57 2.42 7.01 -10.03
CA LYS A 57 2.37 8.39 -9.51
C LYS A 57 2.20 8.36 -8.00
N VAL A 58 2.93 9.22 -7.30
CA VAL A 58 2.89 9.32 -5.84
C VAL A 58 1.68 10.13 -5.39
N LEU A 59 0.80 9.53 -4.58
CA LEU A 59 -0.37 10.19 -3.99
C LEU A 59 -0.11 10.72 -2.58
N SER A 60 0.69 9.99 -1.81
CA SER A 60 1.06 10.35 -0.43
C SER A 60 2.42 9.77 -0.13
N ALA A 61 3.19 10.46 0.71
CA ALA A 61 4.54 10.03 1.06
C ALA A 61 4.90 10.48 2.49
N GLU A 62 5.57 9.60 3.22
CA GLU A 62 6.14 9.90 4.55
C GLU A 62 7.52 9.28 4.69
N ALA A 63 8.43 9.99 5.38
CA ALA A 63 9.74 9.46 5.71
C ALA A 63 9.67 8.54 6.92
N PHE A 64 10.27 7.36 6.79
CA PHE A 64 10.46 6.44 7.90
C PHE A 64 11.89 6.57 8.44
N ARG A 65 11.99 6.77 9.75
CA ARG A 65 13.25 6.59 10.48
C ARG A 65 13.64 5.10 10.48
N PRO A 66 14.91 4.74 10.71
CA PRO A 66 15.35 3.34 10.68
C PRO A 66 14.52 2.41 11.58
N GLU A 67 14.07 2.88 12.74
CA GLU A 67 13.21 2.12 13.65
C GLU A 67 11.84 1.82 13.03
N LEU A 68 11.25 2.77 12.30
CA LEU A 68 9.99 2.59 11.59
C LEU A 68 10.14 1.69 10.38
N VAL A 69 11.28 1.72 9.68
CA VAL A 69 11.59 0.76 8.61
C VAL A 69 11.62 -0.66 9.18
N LYS A 70 12.41 -0.89 10.23
CA LYS A 70 12.49 -2.19 10.91
C LYS A 70 11.12 -2.66 11.40
N ALA A 71 10.35 -1.78 12.05
CA ALA A 71 9.01 -2.10 12.51
C ALA A 71 8.05 -2.40 11.32
N PHE A 72 8.11 -1.65 10.23
CA PHE A 72 7.29 -1.92 9.05
C PHE A 72 7.59 -3.28 8.44
N LEU A 73 8.88 -3.64 8.34
CA LEU A 73 9.31 -4.97 7.89
C LEU A 73 8.80 -6.10 8.79
N GLN A 74 8.53 -5.82 10.07
CA GLN A 74 7.93 -6.80 10.98
C GLN A 74 6.49 -7.18 10.63
N ARG A 75 5.80 -6.38 9.81
CA ARG A 75 4.43 -6.68 9.35
C ARG A 75 4.38 -7.82 8.33
N PHE A 76 5.52 -8.18 7.74
CA PHE A 76 5.62 -9.25 6.75
C PHE A 76 6.11 -10.57 7.36
N PRO A 77 5.74 -11.72 6.76
CA PRO A 77 6.30 -13.01 7.12
C PRO A 77 7.83 -13.04 7.04
N LYS A 78 8.48 -13.79 7.93
CA LYS A 78 9.95 -13.87 8.07
C LYS A 78 10.67 -14.17 6.74
N GLN A 79 10.09 -15.00 5.88
CA GLN A 79 10.67 -15.37 4.59
C GLN A 79 10.85 -14.18 3.64
N TYR A 80 9.89 -13.26 3.64
CA TYR A 80 9.98 -12.04 2.82
C TYR A 80 10.87 -11.01 3.51
N ARG A 81 10.79 -10.90 4.84
CA ARG A 81 11.53 -9.93 5.64
C ARG A 81 13.03 -9.94 5.39
N LYS A 82 13.65 -11.12 5.35
CA LYS A 82 15.11 -11.27 5.18
C LYS A 82 15.65 -10.61 3.91
N LEU A 83 14.87 -10.64 2.83
CA LEU A 83 15.26 -10.04 1.55
C LEU A 83 15.35 -8.50 1.65
N TRP A 84 14.47 -7.90 2.47
CA TRP A 84 14.39 -6.45 2.62
C TRP A 84 15.28 -5.92 3.75
N GLU A 85 15.49 -6.69 4.81
CA GLU A 85 16.36 -6.28 5.93
C GLU A 85 17.79 -5.97 5.46
N GLN A 86 18.31 -6.74 4.51
CA GLN A 86 19.65 -6.51 3.95
C GLN A 86 19.72 -5.24 3.10
N ASP A 87 18.65 -4.93 2.37
CA ASP A 87 18.63 -3.85 1.38
C ASP A 87 18.25 -2.50 1.99
N ILE A 88 17.34 -2.48 2.98
CA ILE A 88 16.72 -1.24 3.47
C ILE A 88 16.64 -1.15 5.00
N GLY A 89 17.09 -2.16 5.75
CA GLY A 89 16.86 -2.25 7.20
C GLY A 89 17.39 -1.08 8.03
N ASP A 90 18.46 -0.43 7.58
CA ASP A 90 19.12 0.69 8.27
C ASP A 90 18.98 2.03 7.54
N VAL A 91 18.12 2.12 6.51
CA VAL A 91 17.90 3.36 5.77
C VAL A 91 17.13 4.38 6.61
N ASP A 92 17.60 5.62 6.62
CA ASP A 92 16.93 6.75 7.25
C ASP A 92 16.28 7.67 6.21
N GLY A 93 14.97 7.55 6.04
CA GLY A 93 14.22 8.37 5.10
C GLY A 93 14.15 9.85 5.48
N THR A 94 14.46 10.22 6.73
CA THR A 94 14.48 11.63 7.14
C THR A 94 15.64 12.41 6.53
N MET A 95 16.64 11.70 6.00
CA MET A 95 17.75 12.29 5.26
C MET A 95 17.44 12.51 3.77
N THR A 96 16.33 11.95 3.26
CA THR A 96 15.93 12.09 1.86
C THR A 96 15.28 13.46 1.63
N PRO A 97 15.77 14.28 0.68
CA PRO A 97 15.21 15.60 0.39
C PRO A 97 13.72 15.54 0.06
N ARG A 98 12.93 16.51 0.53
CA ARG A 98 11.47 16.51 0.41
C ARG A 98 10.99 16.42 -1.04
N GLU A 99 11.74 17.00 -1.98
CA GLU A 99 11.47 16.95 -3.42
C GLU A 99 11.43 15.51 -3.94
N LYS A 100 12.34 14.66 -3.41
CA LYS A 100 12.44 13.24 -3.79
C LYS A 100 11.30 12.38 -3.27
N TRP A 101 10.49 12.89 -2.33
CA TRP A 101 9.37 12.12 -1.79
C TRP A 101 8.29 11.90 -2.85
N PHE A 102 8.06 12.90 -3.70
CA PHE A 102 7.06 12.83 -4.78
C PHE A 102 7.70 12.71 -6.18
N ALA A 103 9.00 12.96 -6.31
CA ALA A 103 9.80 12.74 -7.52
C ALA A 103 11.02 11.85 -7.20
N PRO A 104 10.81 10.56 -6.90
CA PRO A 104 11.89 9.63 -6.57
C PRO A 104 12.85 9.43 -7.75
N ASP A 105 14.08 9.05 -7.44
CA ASP A 105 15.07 8.67 -8.46
C ASP A 105 14.67 7.39 -9.19
N ASP A 106 15.20 7.24 -10.41
CA ASP A 106 14.95 6.06 -11.23
C ASP A 106 15.35 4.77 -10.51
N GLY A 107 14.50 3.76 -10.61
CA GLY A 107 14.72 2.46 -9.97
C GLY A 107 14.31 2.38 -8.49
N ILE A 108 13.90 3.48 -7.85
CA ILE A 108 13.34 3.44 -6.49
C ILE A 108 11.93 2.87 -6.48
N LEU A 109 11.11 3.26 -7.47
CA LEU A 109 9.73 2.78 -7.55
C LEU A 109 9.65 1.41 -8.21
N PRO A 110 8.80 0.50 -7.69
CA PRO A 110 8.51 -0.76 -8.34
C PRO A 110 7.79 -0.53 -9.68
N ALA A 111 7.98 -1.44 -10.64
CA ALA A 111 7.40 -1.37 -11.99
C ALA A 111 5.87 -1.20 -11.99
N PRO A 112 5.30 -0.41 -12.91
CA PRO A 112 3.86 -0.15 -12.98
C PRO A 112 3.04 -1.41 -13.17
N LEU A 113 1.75 -1.32 -12.82
CA LEU A 113 0.82 -2.42 -13.06
C LEU A 113 0.73 -2.68 -14.59
N PRO A 114 0.87 -3.93 -15.06
CA PRO A 114 0.76 -4.23 -16.48
C PRO A 114 -0.61 -3.84 -17.04
N GLN A 115 -0.62 -3.34 -18.28
CA GLN A 115 -1.86 -2.90 -18.94
C GLN A 115 -2.92 -4.00 -19.01
N GLU A 116 -2.52 -5.25 -19.25
CA GLU A 116 -3.43 -6.41 -19.26
C GLU A 116 -4.23 -6.54 -17.96
N LYS A 117 -3.60 -6.27 -16.81
CA LYS A 117 -4.28 -6.32 -15.50
C LYS A 117 -5.20 -5.14 -15.27
N LEU A 118 -4.89 -3.97 -15.85
CA LEU A 118 -5.80 -2.83 -15.86
C LEU A 118 -7.03 -3.10 -16.74
N ASP A 119 -6.82 -3.70 -17.91
CA ASP A 119 -7.90 -4.02 -18.84
C ASP A 119 -8.79 -5.15 -18.29
N GLU A 120 -8.21 -6.15 -17.62
CA GLU A 120 -8.95 -7.18 -16.89
C GLU A 120 -9.89 -6.54 -15.85
N ALA A 121 -9.38 -5.58 -15.06
CA ALA A 121 -10.19 -4.88 -14.06
C ALA A 121 -11.27 -3.97 -14.68
N ARG A 122 -10.98 -3.34 -15.83
CA ARG A 122 -11.96 -2.52 -16.57
C ARG A 122 -13.08 -3.34 -17.18
N ASN A 123 -12.81 -4.58 -17.54
CA ASN A 123 -13.79 -5.50 -18.12
C ASN A 123 -14.43 -6.41 -17.07
N ASP A 124 -14.16 -6.18 -15.77
CA ASP A 124 -14.76 -6.92 -14.67
C ASP A 124 -16.29 -6.71 -14.61
N ASP A 125 -17.02 -7.66 -14.04
CA ASP A 125 -18.48 -7.66 -14.03
C ASP A 125 -19.07 -6.43 -13.31
N GLU A 126 -20.14 -5.84 -13.84
CA GLU A 126 -20.74 -4.61 -13.25
C GLU A 126 -21.23 -4.80 -11.81
N GLU A 127 -21.67 -6.01 -11.42
CA GLU A 127 -22.03 -6.27 -10.03
C GLU A 127 -20.82 -6.09 -9.09
N ARG A 128 -19.64 -6.53 -9.54
CA ARG A 128 -18.40 -6.43 -8.77
C ARG A 128 -17.88 -5.01 -8.73
N LYS A 129 -17.97 -4.28 -9.85
CA LYS A 129 -17.67 -2.85 -9.89
C LYS A 129 -18.60 -2.04 -8.98
N GLU A 130 -19.90 -2.32 -8.99
CA GLU A 130 -20.86 -1.60 -8.13
C GLU A 130 -20.58 -1.84 -6.65
N LYS A 131 -20.26 -3.08 -6.24
CA LYS A 131 -19.81 -3.37 -4.87
C LYS A 131 -18.57 -2.56 -4.50
N MET A 132 -17.62 -2.40 -5.43
CA MET A 132 -16.44 -1.57 -5.18
C MET A 132 -16.79 -0.08 -5.06
N ARG A 133 -17.66 0.45 -5.95
CA ARG A 133 -18.18 1.83 -5.86
C ARG A 133 -18.88 2.07 -4.52
N GLU A 134 -19.70 1.13 -4.06
CA GLU A 134 -20.39 1.24 -2.77
C GLU A 134 -19.40 1.21 -1.59
N MET A 135 -18.39 0.32 -1.64
CA MET A 135 -17.33 0.30 -0.63
C MET A 135 -16.56 1.62 -0.56
N LEU A 136 -16.26 2.25 -1.70
CA LEU A 136 -15.60 3.55 -1.76
C LEU A 136 -16.45 4.68 -1.15
N LYS A 137 -17.77 4.68 -1.41
CA LYS A 137 -18.71 5.63 -0.81
C LYS A 137 -18.80 5.48 0.72
N ASN A 138 -18.75 4.23 1.21
CA ASN A 138 -19.05 3.91 2.60
C ASN A 138 -17.84 3.86 3.55
N LYS A 139 -16.64 3.49 3.07
CA LYS A 139 -15.52 3.13 3.96
C LYS A 139 -14.47 4.21 4.17
N ASP A 140 -14.18 5.06 3.17
CA ASP A 140 -13.17 6.11 3.33
C ASP A 140 -13.05 7.01 2.09
N LYS A 141 -13.17 8.33 2.24
CA LYS A 141 -12.95 9.31 1.15
C LYS A 141 -11.49 9.40 0.67
N ARG A 142 -10.61 8.57 1.22
CA ARG A 142 -9.18 8.54 0.92
C ARG A 142 -8.84 7.63 -0.26
N TYR A 143 -9.74 6.76 -0.68
CA TYR A 143 -9.53 5.94 -1.87
C TYR A 143 -10.05 6.66 -3.12
N ILE A 144 -9.25 6.64 -4.18
CA ILE A 144 -9.57 7.20 -5.49
C ILE A 144 -9.51 6.10 -6.56
N ASP A 145 -10.19 6.34 -7.68
CA ASP A 145 -10.02 5.56 -8.91
C ASP A 145 -9.27 6.41 -9.92
N ALA A 146 -7.93 6.37 -9.85
CA ALA A 146 -7.11 7.22 -10.70
C ALA A 146 -7.17 6.82 -12.18
N MET A 147 -7.45 5.53 -12.45
CA MET A 147 -7.39 4.93 -13.79
C MET A 147 -8.76 4.79 -14.47
N GLY A 148 -9.84 5.22 -13.81
CA GLY A 148 -11.22 5.15 -14.30
C GLY A 148 -11.66 3.71 -14.56
N VAL A 149 -11.30 2.79 -13.67
CA VAL A 149 -11.61 1.37 -13.82
C VAL A 149 -13.09 1.08 -13.51
N LEU A 150 -13.68 1.90 -12.63
CA LEU A 150 -15.05 1.80 -12.20
C LEU A 150 -16.00 2.71 -12.99
N ASP A 151 -15.52 3.43 -14.00
CA ASP A 151 -16.37 4.22 -14.90
C ASP A 151 -17.19 3.33 -15.85
#